data_AF-A0A380FLK2-F1
#
_entry.id   AF-A0A380FLK2-F1
#
_cell.length_a   1.000
_cell.length_b   1.000
_cell.length_c   1.000
_cell.angle_alpha   90.00
_cell.angle_beta   90.00
_cell.angle_gamma   90.00
#
_symmetry.space_group_name_H-M   'P 1'
#
loop_
_entity.id
_entity.type
_entity.pdbx_description
1 polymer ?
#
loop_
_entity_poly.entity_id
_entity_poly.type
_entity_poly.pdbx_seq_one_letter_code
_entity_poly.pdbx_strand_id
1 'polypeptide(L)'
;MASIRDIAKEANVSPGTVSRVLNNDPTLSVAATTRERIHDVAKRMQYQKVSRKNKTIQIITYASRAKEMSDPYYREIRLAIEAEVTRLNLSLKRTIRIDGSSGVVDFDKVEKGWSNYRGR
;
A
#
# COMPACT_ATOMS: atom_id res chain seq x y z
N MET A 1 -12.57 -9.39 5.32
CA MET A 1 -11.30 -9.45 6.07
C MET A 1 -11.42 -8.52 7.26
N ALA A 2 -11.13 -8.99 8.48
CA ALA A 2 -11.14 -8.14 9.65
C ALA A 2 -10.10 -7.02 9.52
N SER A 3 -10.45 -5.80 9.90
CA SER A 3 -9.57 -4.64 9.87
C SER A 3 -9.04 -4.30 11.27
N ILE A 4 -7.98 -3.49 11.33
CA ILE A 4 -7.48 -2.90 12.59
C ILE A 4 -8.61 -2.16 13.34
N ARG A 5 -9.56 -1.54 12.61
CA ARG A 5 -10.68 -0.80 13.22
C ARG A 5 -11.70 -1.74 13.88
N ASP A 6 -11.92 -2.91 13.31
CA ASP A 6 -12.86 -3.89 13.87
C ASP A 6 -12.30 -4.45 15.19
N ILE A 7 -11.02 -4.81 15.19
CA ILE A 7 -10.30 -5.26 16.40
C ILE A 7 -10.32 -4.16 17.47
N ALA A 8 -10.10 -2.91 17.08
CA ALA A 8 -10.08 -1.78 18.01
C ALA A 8 -11.45 -1.56 18.68
N LYS A 9 -12.53 -1.68 17.89
CA LYS A 9 -13.91 -1.57 18.39
C LYS A 9 -14.21 -2.69 19.40
N GLU A 10 -13.83 -3.92 19.09
CA GLU A 10 -14.11 -5.07 19.96
C GLU A 10 -13.20 -5.14 21.19
N ALA A 11 -11.94 -4.76 21.07
CA ALA A 11 -11.00 -4.66 22.19
C ALA A 11 -11.17 -3.35 22.99
N ASN A 12 -12.12 -2.49 22.65
CA ASN A 12 -12.39 -1.21 23.30
C ASN A 12 -11.14 -0.33 23.49
N VAL A 13 -10.38 -0.12 22.40
CA VAL A 13 -9.16 0.70 22.35
C VAL A 13 -9.10 1.49 21.06
N SER A 14 -8.14 2.40 20.92
CA SER A 14 -7.93 3.12 19.66
C SER A 14 -7.27 2.24 18.57
N PRO A 15 -7.58 2.44 17.28
CA PRO A 15 -6.91 1.76 16.17
C PRO A 15 -5.39 1.87 16.20
N GLY A 16 -4.86 3.02 16.64
CA GLY A 16 -3.42 3.24 16.79
C GLY A 16 -2.79 2.40 17.89
N THR A 17 -3.54 2.05 18.94
CA THR A 17 -3.07 1.13 19.99
C THR A 17 -3.00 -0.29 19.47
N VAL A 18 -4.05 -0.76 18.78
CA VAL A 18 -4.07 -2.10 18.15
C VAL A 18 -2.91 -2.24 17.15
N SER A 19 -2.73 -1.26 16.27
CA SER A 19 -1.64 -1.28 15.28
C SER A 19 -0.28 -1.42 15.95
N ARG A 20 0.00 -0.61 16.96
CA ARG A 20 1.28 -0.62 17.68
C ARG A 20 1.49 -1.90 18.49
N VAL A 21 0.45 -2.44 19.13
CA VAL A 21 0.50 -3.75 19.82
C VAL A 21 0.80 -4.88 18.85
N LEU A 22 0.05 -4.99 17.73
CA LEU A 22 0.28 -6.02 16.71
C LEU A 22 1.59 -5.82 15.92
N ASN A 23 2.21 -4.64 16.01
CA ASN A 23 3.53 -4.34 15.47
C ASN A 23 4.66 -4.53 16.49
N ASN A 24 4.38 -4.94 17.73
CA ASN A 24 5.36 -5.05 18.81
C ASN A 24 6.17 -3.76 19.02
N ASP A 25 5.51 -2.60 19.02
CA ASP A 25 6.14 -1.31 19.30
C ASP A 25 6.68 -1.28 20.75
N PRO A 26 8.01 -1.16 20.96
CA PRO A 26 8.61 -1.18 22.29
C PRO A 26 8.37 0.12 23.08
N THR A 27 7.98 1.21 22.40
CA THR A 27 7.72 2.51 23.05
C THR A 27 6.30 2.62 23.59
N LEU A 28 5.40 1.71 23.18
CA LEU A 28 4.03 1.70 23.64
C LEU A 28 3.90 0.96 24.98
N SER A 29 3.62 1.71 26.05
CA SER A 29 3.19 1.15 27.32
C SER A 29 1.67 0.93 27.33
N VAL A 30 1.25 -0.32 27.47
CA VAL A 30 -0.14 -0.74 27.68
C VAL A 30 -0.17 -1.85 28.73
N ALA A 31 -1.26 -1.93 29.49
CA ALA A 31 -1.45 -3.01 30.44
C ALA A 31 -1.39 -4.39 29.74
N ALA A 32 -0.81 -5.38 30.40
CA ALA A 32 -0.69 -6.75 29.87
C ALA A 32 -2.06 -7.31 29.46
N THR A 33 -3.09 -7.09 30.29
CA THR A 33 -4.48 -7.47 30.04
C THR A 33 -5.04 -6.88 28.74
N THR A 34 -4.73 -5.62 28.45
CA THR A 34 -5.13 -4.96 27.19
C THR A 34 -4.41 -5.57 25.99
N ARG A 35 -3.12 -5.88 26.14
CA ARG A 35 -2.31 -6.52 25.09
C ARG A 35 -2.86 -7.92 24.76
N GLU A 36 -3.14 -8.73 25.77
CA GLU A 36 -3.75 -10.06 25.63
C GLU A 36 -5.11 -9.98 24.92
N ARG A 37 -6.00 -9.11 25.38
CA ARG A 37 -7.31 -8.90 24.75
C ARG A 37 -7.21 -8.55 23.27
N ILE A 38 -6.26 -7.69 22.89
CA ILE A 38 -6.02 -7.35 21.47
C ILE A 38 -5.58 -8.58 20.67
N HIS A 39 -4.66 -9.39 21.20
CA HIS A 39 -4.19 -10.60 20.53
C HIS A 39 -5.30 -11.66 20.39
N ASP A 40 -6.13 -11.84 21.41
CA ASP A 40 -7.22 -12.81 21.40
C ASP A 40 -8.32 -12.43 20.40
N VAL A 41 -8.72 -11.15 20.38
CA VAL A 41 -9.63 -10.63 19.35
C VAL A 41 -9.05 -10.83 17.96
N ALA A 42 -7.78 -10.45 17.75
CA ALA A 42 -7.12 -10.62 16.45
C ALA A 42 -7.08 -12.09 16.00
N LYS A 43 -6.77 -13.04 16.90
CA LYS A 43 -6.78 -14.48 16.62
C LYS A 43 -8.17 -14.99 16.27
N ARG A 44 -9.19 -14.65 17.06
CA ARG A 44 -10.58 -15.07 16.82
C ARG A 44 -11.12 -14.52 15.51
N MET A 45 -10.77 -13.29 15.16
CA MET A 45 -11.13 -12.66 13.89
C MET A 45 -10.29 -13.14 12.70
N GLN A 46 -9.36 -14.09 12.91
CA GLN A 46 -8.41 -14.56 11.89
C GLN A 46 -7.72 -13.39 11.18
N TYR A 47 -7.35 -12.36 11.95
CA TYR A 47 -6.70 -11.18 11.42
C TYR A 47 -5.33 -11.55 10.85
N GLN A 48 -5.17 -11.35 9.55
CA GLN A 48 -3.89 -11.47 8.88
C GLN A 48 -3.32 -10.08 8.64
N LYS A 49 -2.12 -9.86 9.19
CA LYS A 49 -1.37 -8.64 8.98
C LYS A 49 -0.87 -8.61 7.53
N VAL A 50 -1.49 -7.79 6.71
CA VAL A 50 -0.99 -7.49 5.37
C VAL A 50 0.14 -6.47 5.51
N SER A 51 1.39 -6.94 5.51
CA SER A 51 2.57 -6.06 5.47
C SER A 51 2.68 -5.41 4.10
N ARG A 52 2.08 -4.24 3.92
CA ARG A 52 2.35 -3.42 2.73
C ARG A 52 3.84 -3.16 2.67
N LYS A 53 4.50 -3.60 1.59
CA LYS A 53 5.88 -3.22 1.36
C LYS A 53 5.87 -1.72 1.06
N ASN A 54 6.69 -0.94 1.74
CA ASN A 54 6.81 0.51 1.53
C ASN A 54 7.46 0.88 0.18
N LYS A 55 7.35 0.01 -0.82
CA LYS A 55 7.87 0.22 -2.17
C LYS A 55 6.71 0.57 -3.09
N THR A 56 6.90 1.65 -3.82
CA THR A 56 5.90 2.22 -4.70
C THR A 56 6.44 2.23 -6.13
N ILE A 57 5.64 1.77 -7.07
CA ILE A 57 5.94 1.76 -8.51
C ILE A 57 5.17 2.90 -9.19
N GLN A 58 5.77 3.47 -10.22
CA GLN A 58 5.18 4.50 -11.08
C GLN A 58 5.37 4.05 -12.53
N ILE A 59 4.28 3.93 -13.29
CA ILE A 59 4.36 3.64 -14.73
C ILE A 59 4.45 4.96 -15.48
N ILE A 60 5.41 5.05 -16.41
CA ILE A 60 5.55 6.13 -17.39
C ILE A 60 5.47 5.48 -18.77
N THR A 61 4.58 5.95 -19.63
CA THR A 61 4.36 5.34 -20.96
C THR A 61 4.04 6.38 -22.02
N TYR A 62 4.45 6.14 -23.27
CA TYR A 62 4.04 6.95 -24.41
C TYR A 62 2.68 6.51 -24.99
N ALA A 63 2.14 5.37 -24.55
CA ALA A 63 0.86 4.88 -25.00
C ALA A 63 -0.25 5.81 -24.48
N SER A 64 -0.91 6.51 -25.40
CA SER A 64 -2.14 7.24 -25.09
C SER A 64 -3.22 6.27 -24.65
N ARG A 65 -4.27 6.79 -23.98
CA ARG A 65 -5.44 5.97 -23.65
C ARG A 65 -6.10 5.37 -24.90
N ALA A 66 -6.13 6.12 -25.99
CA ALA A 66 -6.68 5.64 -27.25
C ALA A 66 -5.87 4.46 -27.81
N LYS A 67 -4.53 4.57 -27.83
CA LYS A 67 -3.64 3.48 -28.25
C LYS A 67 -3.80 2.24 -27.37
N GLU A 68 -3.90 2.43 -26.07
CA GLU A 68 -4.11 1.32 -25.12
C GLU A 68 -5.48 0.64 -25.32
N MET A 69 -6.50 1.38 -25.75
CA MET A 69 -7.81 0.81 -26.05
C MET A 69 -7.86 0.10 -27.41
N SER A 70 -7.11 0.59 -28.40
CA SER A 70 -7.12 0.06 -29.76
C SER A 70 -6.15 -1.11 -29.97
N ASP A 71 -5.08 -1.19 -29.17
CA ASP A 71 -4.00 -2.17 -29.34
C ASP A 71 -3.83 -3.00 -28.04
N PRO A 72 -4.14 -4.31 -28.08
CA PRO A 72 -3.98 -5.22 -26.95
C PRO A 72 -2.58 -5.23 -26.36
N TYR A 73 -1.53 -4.99 -27.15
CA TYR A 73 -0.14 -5.05 -26.67
C TYR A 73 0.11 -4.12 -25.47
N TYR A 74 -0.28 -2.84 -25.57
CA TYR A 74 -0.05 -1.88 -24.48
C TYR A 74 -0.94 -2.13 -23.27
N ARG A 75 -2.17 -2.61 -23.51
CA ARG A 75 -3.13 -2.91 -22.45
C ARG A 75 -2.67 -4.09 -21.61
N GLU A 76 -2.29 -5.19 -22.26
CA GLU A 76 -1.85 -6.40 -21.57
C GLU A 76 -0.60 -6.15 -20.73
N ILE A 77 0.35 -5.35 -21.23
CA ILE A 77 1.53 -4.95 -20.44
C ILE A 77 1.13 -4.17 -19.18
N ARG A 78 0.24 -3.16 -19.29
CA ARG A 78 -0.20 -2.40 -18.10
C ARG A 78 -0.90 -3.30 -17.09
N LEU A 79 -1.79 -4.17 -17.54
CA LEU A 79 -2.53 -5.09 -16.68
C LEU A 79 -1.60 -6.09 -15.99
N ALA A 80 -0.61 -6.63 -16.70
CA ALA A 80 0.39 -7.51 -16.13
C ALA A 80 1.21 -6.82 -15.04
N ILE A 81 1.61 -5.56 -15.24
CA ILE A 81 2.31 -4.77 -14.22
C ILE A 81 1.42 -4.54 -12.99
N GLU A 82 0.15 -4.18 -13.19
CA GLU A 82 -0.83 -3.98 -12.10
C GLU A 82 -1.05 -5.25 -11.28
N ALA A 83 -1.18 -6.40 -11.95
CA ALA A 83 -1.30 -7.70 -11.31
C ALA A 83 -0.05 -8.02 -10.47
N GLU A 84 1.15 -7.76 -11.00
CA GLU A 84 2.41 -8.07 -10.32
C GLU A 84 2.67 -7.14 -9.12
N VAL A 85 2.34 -5.85 -9.24
CA VAL A 85 2.35 -4.90 -8.11
C VAL A 85 1.46 -5.41 -6.97
N THR A 86 0.25 -5.87 -7.32
CA THR A 86 -0.70 -6.41 -6.34
C THR A 86 -0.17 -7.70 -5.70
N ARG A 87 0.32 -8.63 -6.51
CA ARG A 87 0.88 -9.92 -6.07
C ARG A 87 2.05 -9.73 -5.10
N LEU A 88 2.92 -8.75 -5.38
CA LEU A 88 4.08 -8.43 -4.56
C LEU A 88 3.75 -7.56 -3.34
N ASN A 89 2.48 -7.15 -3.17
CA ASN A 89 1.98 -6.26 -2.13
C ASN A 89 2.71 -4.89 -2.13
N LEU A 90 2.89 -4.34 -3.32
CA LEU A 90 3.45 -3.01 -3.58
C LEU A 90 2.32 -1.99 -3.79
N SER A 91 2.67 -0.71 -3.85
CA SER A 91 1.73 0.35 -4.24
C SER A 91 2.00 0.83 -5.67
N LEU A 92 0.96 1.12 -6.44
CA LEU A 92 1.07 1.73 -7.78
C LEU A 92 0.56 3.17 -7.75
N LYS A 93 1.41 4.14 -8.15
CA LYS A 93 1.00 5.53 -8.37
C LYS A 93 0.32 5.68 -9.73
N ARG A 94 -0.42 6.79 -9.90
CA ARG A 94 -1.14 7.13 -11.14
C ARG A 94 -0.21 7.11 -12.36
N THR A 95 -0.50 6.29 -13.37
CA THR A 95 0.26 6.24 -14.63
C THR A 95 0.42 7.63 -15.28
N ILE A 96 1.65 8.00 -15.58
CA ILE A 96 2.00 9.21 -16.33
C ILE A 96 2.09 8.83 -17.81
N ARG A 97 1.42 9.62 -18.67
CA ARG A 97 1.40 9.40 -20.12
C ARG A 97 2.11 10.54 -20.83
N ILE A 98 3.03 10.19 -21.74
CA ILE A 98 3.87 11.12 -22.51
C ILE A 98 3.57 10.98 -24.00
N ASP A 99 2.29 11.08 -24.36
CA ASP A 99 1.79 10.85 -25.72
C ASP A 99 1.84 12.09 -26.63
N GLY A 100 2.51 13.16 -26.18
CA GLY A 100 2.63 14.44 -26.91
C GLY A 100 1.37 15.30 -26.92
N SER A 101 0.24 14.81 -26.37
CA SER A 101 -1.02 15.57 -26.30
C SER A 101 -1.13 16.45 -25.05
N SER A 102 -0.31 16.16 -24.04
CA SER A 102 -0.19 16.93 -22.81
C SER A 102 1.07 17.80 -22.89
N GLY A 103 0.98 19.08 -22.49
CA GLY A 103 2.14 19.97 -22.37
C GLY A 103 3.24 19.40 -21.46
N VAL A 104 4.37 20.12 -21.36
CA VAL A 104 5.62 19.72 -20.66
C VAL A 104 5.34 18.76 -19.50
N VAL A 105 5.86 17.54 -19.63
CA VAL A 105 5.74 16.50 -18.61
C VAL A 105 6.50 16.99 -17.39
N ASP A 106 5.75 17.38 -16.37
CA ASP A 106 6.27 17.81 -15.09
C ASP A 106 6.85 16.59 -14.35
N PHE A 107 8.14 16.34 -14.56
CA PHE A 107 8.89 15.25 -13.92
C PHE A 107 9.11 15.51 -12.42
N ASP A 108 8.85 16.72 -11.91
CA ASP A 108 8.91 16.98 -10.47
C ASP A 108 7.80 16.22 -9.72
N LYS A 109 6.68 15.93 -10.39
CA LYS A 109 5.60 15.06 -9.89
C LYS A 109 5.96 13.58 -9.78
N VAL A 110 7.10 13.15 -10.34
CA VAL A 110 7.60 11.78 -10.16
C VAL A 110 8.08 11.53 -8.72
N GLU A 111 8.19 12.58 -7.89
CA GLU A 111 8.53 12.58 -6.45
C GLU A 111 9.15 11.28 -5.89
N LYS A 112 10.49 11.32 -5.86
CA LYS A 112 11.41 10.74 -4.87
C LYS A 112 10.99 9.42 -4.21
N GLY A 113 10.95 8.34 -5.00
CA GLY A 113 11.07 6.97 -4.46
C GLY A 113 12.40 6.70 -3.73
N TRP A 114 13.40 7.56 -3.89
CA TRP A 114 14.76 7.41 -3.33
C TRP A 114 15.00 8.15 -1.99
N SER A 115 14.16 9.11 -1.59
CA SER A 115 14.47 9.94 -0.40
C SER A 115 14.34 9.21 0.94
N ASN A 116 13.72 8.03 0.96
CA ASN A 116 13.54 7.23 2.18
C ASN A 116 14.59 6.10 2.33
N TYR A 117 15.58 6.01 1.44
CA TYR A 117 16.77 5.16 1.58
C TYR A 117 17.96 5.99 2.11
N ARG A 118 17.77 6.67 3.25
CA ARG A 118 18.92 7.04 4.11
C ARG A 118 19.06 5.99 5.18
N GLY A 119 20.14 5.22 5.06
CA GLY A 119 20.79 4.35 6.05
C GLY A 119 19.97 3.86 7.24
N ARG A 120 19.72 2.56 7.26
CA ARG A 120 19.88 1.75 8.46
C ARG A 120 20.94 0.71 8.17
#